data_AF-A0A432SWI5-F1
#
_entry.id   AF-A0A432SWI5-F1
#
_cell.length_a   1.000
_cell.length_b   1.000
_cell.length_c   1.000
_cell.angle_alpha   90.00
_cell.angle_beta   90.00
_cell.angle_gamma   90.00
#
_symmetry.space_group_name_H-M   'P 1'
#
loop_
_entity.id
_entity.type
_entity.pdbx_description
1 polymer ?
#
loop_
_entity_poly.entity_id
_entity_poly.type
_entity_poly.pdbx_seq_one_letter_code
_entity_poly.pdbx_strand_id
1 'polypeptide(L)' 'LEPLIMFGVSPRASIDLYKASKAHAFLKGKTFVSPSDIASVIHKVLRHRIVLSYEARAKGIQSDEIITKIIETLPIP' A
#
# COMPACT_ATOMS: atom_id res chain seq x y z
N LEU A 1 11.28 -9.87 4.41
CA LEU A 1 10.02 -10.08 3.67
C LEU A 1 10.18 -11.10 2.53
N GLU A 2 11.41 -11.48 2.17
CA GLU A 2 11.70 -12.27 0.97
C GLU A 2 11.40 -13.78 0.99
N PRO A 3 10.83 -14.39 2.05
CA PRO A 3 10.07 -15.63 1.83
C PRO A 3 8.56 -15.40 1.77
N LEU A 4 8.04 -14.18 1.91
CA LEU A 4 6.61 -13.91 2.09
C LEU A 4 5.89 -13.36 0.85
N ILE A 5 6.59 -12.69 -0.06
CA ILE A 5 6.02 -12.08 -1.28
C ILE A 5 6.48 -12.90 -2.49
N MET A 6 5.53 -13.42 -3.26
CA MET A 6 5.80 -14.10 -4.53
C MET A 6 5.85 -13.11 -5.69
N PHE A 7 4.92 -12.15 -5.74
CA PHE A 7 4.93 -11.06 -6.72
C PHE A 7 4.52 -9.74 -6.05
N GLY A 8 5.32 -8.70 -6.29
CA GLY A 8 5.02 -7.33 -5.86
C GLY A 8 3.97 -6.64 -6.72
N VAL A 9 3.74 -5.36 -6.44
CA VAL A 9 2.76 -4.57 -7.16
C VAL A 9 3.29 -4.09 -8.53
N SER A 10 2.42 -4.05 -9.54
CA SER A 10 2.77 -3.53 -10.87
C SER A 10 2.87 -1.99 -10.90
N PRO A 11 3.46 -1.38 -11.95
CA PRO A 11 3.46 0.07 -12.14
C PRO A 11 2.07 0.74 -12.12
N ARG A 12 0.98 -0.02 -12.32
CA ARG A 12 -0.38 0.53 -12.24
C ARG A 12 -0.73 0.94 -10.81
N ALA A 13 -0.15 0.27 -9.82
CA ALA A 13 -0.37 0.60 -8.41
C ALA A 13 0.11 2.02 -8.06
N SER A 14 1.24 2.48 -8.62
CA SER A 14 1.74 3.84 -8.36
C SER A 14 0.84 4.90 -8.98
N ILE A 15 0.33 4.66 -10.19
CA ILE A 15 -0.63 5.55 -10.87
C ILE A 15 -1.92 5.67 -10.06
N ASP A 16 -2.46 4.53 -9.60
CA ASP A 16 -3.70 4.51 -8.82
C ASP A 16 -3.51 5.11 -7.43
N LEU A 17 -2.34 4.94 -6.81
CA LEU A 17 -1.99 5.58 -5.53
C LEU A 17 -1.89 7.10 -5.67
N TYR A 18 -1.32 7.59 -6.77
CA TYR A 18 -1.28 9.03 -7.09
C TYR A 18 -2.70 9.60 -7.25
N LYS A 19 -3.56 8.94 -8.05
CA LYS A 19 -4.94 9.39 -8.26
C LYS A 19 -5.74 9.36 -6.95
N ALA A 20 -5.66 8.27 -6.20
CA ALA A 20 -6.40 8.08 -4.95
C ALA A 20 -5.98 9.08 -3.87
N SER A 21 -4.68 9.35 -3.72
CA SER A 21 -4.19 10.31 -2.72
C SER A 21 -4.61 11.74 -3.05
N LYS A 22 -4.60 12.14 -4.33
CA LYS A 22 -5.15 13.44 -4.77
C LYS A 22 -6.65 13.55 -4.53
N ALA A 23 -7.41 12.53 -4.91
CA ALA A 23 -8.86 12.51 -4.69
C ALA A 23 -9.18 12.61 -3.19
N HIS A 24 -8.46 11.84 -2.35
CA HIS A 24 -8.62 11.89 -0.90
C HIS A 24 -8.32 13.27 -0.31
N ALA A 25 -7.21 13.89 -0.72
CA ALA A 25 -6.85 15.24 -0.27
C ALA A 25 -7.89 16.29 -0.73
N PHE A 26 -8.33 16.21 -1.99
CA PHE A 26 -9.33 17.10 -2.56
C PHE A 26 -10.68 17.02 -1.83
N LEU A 27 -11.16 15.79 -1.54
CA LEU A 27 -12.40 15.58 -0.78
C LEU A 27 -12.32 16.12 0.66
N LYS A 28 -11.11 16.29 1.20
CA LYS A 28 -10.85 16.93 2.50
C LYS A 28 -10.62 18.44 2.39
N GLY A 29 -10.84 19.05 1.23
CA GLY A 29 -10.65 20.49 1.01
C GLY A 29 -9.18 20.93 0.99
N LYS A 30 -8.23 20.00 0.87
CA LYS A 30 -6.80 20.33 0.80
C LYS A 30 -6.40 20.70 -0.61
N THR A 31 -5.46 21.63 -0.73
CA THR A 31 -4.86 22.05 -2.02
C THR A 31 -3.63 21.23 -2.42
N PHE A 32 -3.08 20.44 -1.50
CA PHE A 32 -1.93 19.56 -1.75
C PHE A 32 -2.08 18.22 -1.02
N VAL A 33 -1.33 17.21 -1.48
CA VAL A 33 -1.30 15.87 -0.89
C VAL A 33 -0.27 15.84 0.23
N SER A 34 -0.66 15.38 1.41
CA SER A 34 0.25 15.12 2.53
C SER A 34 0.57 13.61 2.66
N PRO A 35 1.65 13.21 3.36
CA PRO A 35 1.93 11.79 3.63
C PRO A 35 0.75 11.04 4.26
N SER A 36 -0.02 11.71 5.13
CA SER A 36 -1.23 11.15 5.74
C SER A 36 -2.31 10.76 4.72
N ASP A 37 -2.42 11.48 3.61
CA ASP A 37 -3.41 11.19 2.56
C ASP A 37 -3.01 9.95 1.75
N ILE A 38 -1.70 9.73 1.56
CA ILE A 38 -1.16 8.52 0.93
C ILE A 38 -1.40 7.31 1.86
N ALA A 39 -1.05 7.45 3.13
CA ALA A 39 -1.26 6.40 4.14
C ALA A 39 -2.75 6.02 4.27
N SER A 40 -3.67 6.97 4.08
CA SER A 40 -5.12 6.72 4.15
C SER A 40 -5.66 5.83 3.02
N VAL A 41 -4.95 5.73 1.90
CA VAL A 41 -5.42 5.00 0.70
C VAL A 41 -4.56 3.79 0.35
N ILE A 42 -3.35 3.67 0.90
CA ILE A 42 -2.35 2.69 0.48
C ILE A 42 -2.82 1.23 0.60
N HIS A 43 -3.43 0.82 1.73
CA HIS A 43 -3.94 -0.54 1.89
C HIS A 43 -5.00 -0.87 0.85
N LYS A 44 -5.93 0.07 0.59
CA LYS A 44 -7.01 -0.11 -0.39
C LYS A 44 -6.47 -0.31 -1.81
N VAL A 45 -5.39 0.39 -2.16
CA VAL A 45 -4.78 0.29 -3.50
C VAL A 45 -3.94 -0.98 -3.63
N LEU A 46 -3.19 -1.37 -2.60
CA LEU A 46 -2.16 -2.41 -2.71
C LEU A 46 -2.63 -3.82 -2.30
N ARG A 47 -3.62 -3.98 -1.40
CA ARG A 47 -3.93 -5.29 -0.78
C ARG A 47 -4.28 -6.42 -1.75
N HIS A 48 -4.93 -6.08 -2.87
CA HIS A 48 -5.35 -7.03 -3.90
C HIS A 48 -4.33 -7.16 -5.04
N ARG A 49 -3.17 -6.51 -4.91
CA ARG A 49 -2.12 -6.44 -5.94
C ARG A 49 -0.82 -7.13 -5.54
N ILE A 50 -0.74 -7.64 -4.33
CA ILE A 50 0.41 -8.41 -3.82
C ILE A 50 0.02 -9.88 -3.86
N VAL A 51 0.87 -10.71 -4.46
CA VAL A 51 0.72 -12.15 -4.43
C VAL A 51 1.63 -12.70 -3.34
N LEU A 52 1.04 -13.34 -2.35
CA LEU A 52 1.76 -13.95 -1.24
C LEU A 52 2.38 -15.29 -1.64
N SER A 53 3.52 -15.61 -1.03
CA SER A 53 4.12 -16.94 -1.16
C SER A 53 3.23 -18.03 -0.55
N TYR A 54 3.47 -19.28 -0.93
CA TYR A 54 2.79 -20.43 -0.31
C TYR A 54 3.03 -20.46 1.21
N GLU A 55 4.27 -20.22 1.64
CA GLU A 55 4.65 -20.18 3.06
C GLU A 55 3.88 -19.09 3.82
N ALA A 56 3.76 -17.89 3.26
CA ALA A 56 3.02 -16.79 3.88
C ALA A 56 1.54 -17.15 4.05
N ARG A 57 0.93 -17.74 3.02
CA ARG A 57 -0.46 -18.21 3.08
C ARG A 57 -0.64 -19.33 4.10
N ALA A 58 0.28 -20.29 4.16
CA ALA A 58 0.26 -21.37 5.14
C ALA A 58 0.37 -20.86 6.59
N LYS A 59 1.10 -19.76 6.81
CA LYS A 59 1.20 -19.06 8.10
C LYS A 59 0.01 -18.14 8.41
N GLY A 60 -0.98 -18.04 7.51
CA GLY A 60 -2.15 -17.18 7.69
C GLY A 60 -1.88 -15.68 7.52
N ILE A 61 -0.71 -15.30 6.98
CA ILE A 61 -0.32 -13.90 6.80
C ILE A 61 -1.20 -13.25 5.74
N GLN A 62 -1.69 -12.05 6.03
CA GLN A 62 -2.50 -11.24 5.13
C GLN A 62 -1.67 -10.19 4.40
N SER A 63 -2.11 -9.81 3.20
CA SER A 63 -1.46 -8.74 2.41
C SER A 63 -1.35 -7.42 3.18
N ASP A 64 -2.36 -7.10 3.99
CA ASP A 64 -2.36 -5.88 4.81
C ASP A 64 -1.23 -5.86 5.83
N GLU A 65 -0.90 -6.99 6.45
CA GLU A 65 0.20 -7.07 7.43
C GLU A 65 1.54 -6.77 6.75
N ILE A 66 1.73 -7.29 5.53
CA ILE A 66 2.91 -6.99 4.73
C ILE A 66 2.96 -5.50 4.36
N ILE A 67 1.84 -4.93 3.91
CA ILE A 67 1.76 -3.51 3.54
C ILE A 67 2.09 -2.63 4.74
N THR A 68 1.50 -2.90 5.90
CA THR A 68 1.79 -2.17 7.14
C THR A 68 3.27 -2.25 7.48
N LYS A 69 3.85 -3.45 7.46
CA LYS A 69 5.28 -3.65 7.75
C LYS A 69 6.19 -2.89 6.78
N ILE A 70 5.82 -2.80 5.51
CA ILE A 70 6.58 -2.00 4.52
C ILE A 70 6.50 -0.52 4.87
N ILE A 71 5.30 0.00 5.15
CA ILE A 71 5.09 1.43 5.47
C ILE A 71 5.88 1.82 6.72
N GLU A 72 5.92 0.97 7.74
CA GLU A 72 6.68 1.21 8.98
C GLU A 72 8.19 1.32 8.75
N THR A 73 8.72 0.79 7.64
CA THR A 73 10.15 0.96 7.31
C THR A 73 10.48 2.30 6.64
N LEU A 74 9.47 3.04 6.20
CA LEU A 74 9.67 4.30 5.49
C LEU A 74 9.79 5.47 6.49
N PRO A 75 10.81 6.34 6.35
CA PRO A 75 10.87 7.55 7.15
C PRO A 75 9.69 8.46 6.78
N ILE A 76 9.04 9.05 7.78
CA ILE A 76 8.01 10.06 7.57
C ILE A 76 8.73 11.40 7.27
N PRO A 77 8.46 12.06 6.14
CA PRO A 77 9.01 13.37 5.80
C PRO A 77 8.46 14.51 6.66
#